data_AF-A0A4Y9QMR4-F1
#
_entry.id   AF-A0A4Y9QMR4-F1
#
_cell.length_a   1.000
_cell.length_b   1.000
_cell.length_c   1.000
_cell.angle_alpha   90.00
_cell.angle_beta   90.00
_cell.angle_gamma   90.00
#
_symmetry.space_group_name_H-M   'P 1'
#
loop_
_entity.id
_entity.type
_entity.pdbx_description
1 polymer ?
#
loop_
_entity_poly.entity_id
_entity_poly.type
_entity_poly.pdbx_seq_one_letter_code
_entity_poly.pdbx_strand_id
1 'polypeptide(L)'
;IDGIAQPISAATARCLAASAGIIPLVLGGDSVPLDLGRSQRLFSRSQKLALAERDGGCAFPGCTRPPQFCDAHHIRWWERHHGRTDLANGVLLCSYHHHLLHREGWVIDVIDNRTWFTPPAHVDPAQRPRPGNNLRRILLRPVVPRAEENDAGPAGAAGAAEAAGVVGAEGERAA
;
A
#
# COMPACT_ATOMS: atom_id res chain seq x y z
N ILE A 1 23.44 10.66 21.27
CA ILE A 1 22.79 10.93 19.96
C ILE A 1 22.38 12.37 20.06
N ASP A 2 23.28 13.25 19.64
CA ASP A 2 23.21 14.66 20.03
C ASP A 2 22.33 15.38 19.01
N GLY A 3 21.24 15.94 19.52
CA GLY A 3 20.25 16.66 18.75
C GLY A 3 20.87 17.81 17.99
N ILE A 4 20.54 17.92 16.71
CA ILE A 4 20.96 19.02 15.85
C ILE A 4 20.45 20.33 16.48
N ALA A 5 21.34 21.11 17.09
CA ALA A 5 21.01 22.33 17.81
C ALA A 5 20.69 23.53 16.90
N GLN A 6 20.89 23.37 15.59
CA GLN A 6 20.65 24.41 14.59
C GLN A 6 19.38 24.09 13.78
N PRO A 7 18.43 25.04 13.65
CA PRO A 7 17.29 24.89 12.77
C PRO A 7 17.79 24.73 11.33
N ILE A 8 17.41 23.63 10.68
CA ILE A 8 17.62 23.46 9.24
C ILE A 8 16.47 24.10 8.47
N SER A 9 16.75 24.55 7.24
CA SER A 9 15.70 25.04 6.36
C SER A 9 14.73 23.91 5.99
N ALA A 10 13.46 24.24 5.75
CA ALA A 10 12.48 23.26 5.27
C ALA A 10 12.90 22.60 3.94
N ALA A 11 13.68 23.31 3.11
CA ALA A 11 14.24 22.77 1.88
C ALA A 11 15.31 21.70 2.15
N THR A 12 16.22 21.96 3.09
CA THR A 12 17.24 20.99 3.54
C THR A 12 16.58 19.76 4.15
N ALA A 13 15.56 19.95 5.00
CA ALA A 13 14.80 18.84 5.59
C ALA A 13 14.12 17.97 4.52
N ARG A 14 13.50 18.59 3.50
CA ARG A 14 12.90 17.87 2.36
C ARG A 14 13.94 17.10 1.55
N CYS A 15 15.09 17.70 1.29
CA CYS A 15 16.16 17.06 0.52
C CYS A 15 16.71 15.84 1.28
N LEU A 16 16.99 15.96 2.57
CA LEU A 16 17.41 14.84 3.41
C LEU A 16 16.35 13.74 3.49
N ALA A 17 15.07 14.11 3.65
CA ALA A 17 13.97 13.15 3.63
C ALA A 17 13.83 12.44 2.27
N ALA A 18 14.08 13.14 1.16
CA ALA A 18 14.07 12.55 -0.17
C ALA A 18 15.26 11.61 -0.39
N SER A 19 16.47 12.01 0.03
CA SER A 19 17.67 11.18 -0.01
C SER A 19 17.54 9.92 0.87
N ALA A 20 16.86 10.04 2.02
CA ALA A 20 16.58 8.93 2.91
C ALA A 20 15.42 8.03 2.43
N GLY A 21 14.77 8.34 1.30
CA GLY A 21 13.62 7.60 0.79
C GLY A 21 12.34 7.75 1.63
N ILE A 22 12.31 8.71 2.56
CA ILE A 22 11.16 8.99 3.43
C ILE A 22 10.05 9.68 2.62
N ILE A 23 10.43 10.55 1.68
CA ILE A 23 9.52 11.17 0.72
C ILE A 23 10.05 10.96 -0.71
N PRO A 24 9.19 10.96 -1.74
CA PRO A 24 9.64 10.80 -3.13
C PRO A 24 10.55 11.96 -3.57
N LEU A 25 11.65 11.64 -4.26
CA LEU A 25 12.40 12.64 -5.02
C LEU A 25 11.59 13.01 -6.28
N VAL A 26 10.89 14.14 -6.23
CA VAL A 26 10.12 14.66 -7.38
C VAL A 26 11.07 15.45 -8.27
N LEU A 27 11.41 14.91 -9.44
CA LEU A 27 12.31 15.55 -10.40
C LEU A 27 11.53 16.25 -11.51
N GLY A 28 11.83 17.53 -11.73
CA GLY A 28 11.53 18.24 -12.98
C GLY A 28 10.06 18.57 -13.29
N GLY A 29 9.14 18.41 -12.35
CA GLY A 29 7.73 18.77 -12.51
C GLY A 29 7.26 19.87 -11.57
N ASP A 30 6.30 20.69 -12.00
CA ASP A 30 5.68 21.71 -11.14
C ASP A 30 4.90 21.05 -10.00
N SER A 31 5.00 21.64 -8.81
CA SER A 31 4.13 21.27 -7.69
C SER A 31 2.71 21.72 -7.97
N VAL A 32 1.76 20.79 -7.87
CA VAL A 32 0.33 21.08 -8.03
C VAL A 32 -0.39 21.06 -6.68
N PRO A 33 -1.27 22.03 -6.40
CA PRO A 33 -2.01 22.04 -5.15
C PRO A 33 -3.02 20.88 -5.13
N LEU A 34 -3.01 20.13 -4.03
CA LEU A 34 -3.93 19.00 -3.80
C LEU A 34 -5.03 19.34 -2.78
N ASP A 35 -4.89 20.47 -2.09
CA ASP A 35 -5.89 21.03 -1.19
C ASP A 35 -6.33 22.40 -1.71
N LEU A 36 -7.48 22.41 -2.38
CA LEU A 36 -8.00 23.60 -3.08
C LEU A 36 -9.01 24.37 -2.23
N GLY A 37 -9.41 23.81 -1.09
CA GLY A 37 -10.37 24.40 -0.19
C GLY A 37 -11.72 24.61 -0.86
N ARG A 38 -12.18 25.86 -0.90
CA ARG A 38 -13.46 26.25 -1.51
C ARG A 38 -13.30 27.04 -2.81
N SER A 39 -12.09 27.12 -3.37
CA SER A 39 -11.85 27.84 -4.63
C SER A 39 -12.58 27.22 -5.82
N GLN A 40 -12.80 25.90 -5.80
CA GLN A 40 -13.55 25.18 -6.82
C GLN A 40 -14.31 24.00 -6.25
N ARG A 41 -15.50 23.74 -6.81
CA ARG A 41 -16.35 22.62 -6.39
C ARG A 41 -15.81 21.27 -6.83
N LEU A 42 -15.30 21.17 -8.06
CA LEU A 42 -14.91 19.88 -8.63
C LEU A 42 -13.46 19.55 -8.31
N PHE A 43 -13.18 18.28 -8.03
CA PHE A 43 -11.81 17.79 -7.88
C PHE A 43 -11.05 17.92 -9.20
N SER A 44 -9.83 18.46 -9.12
CA SER A 44 -8.90 18.59 -10.23
C SER A 44 -8.38 17.24 -10.71
N ARG A 45 -7.72 17.22 -11.88
CA ARG A 45 -7.10 16.00 -12.42
C ARG A 45 -6.04 15.42 -11.48
N SER A 46 -5.17 16.26 -10.92
CA SER A 46 -4.13 15.82 -9.98
C SER A 46 -4.73 15.21 -8.71
N GLN A 47 -5.79 15.80 -8.17
CA GLN A 47 -6.51 15.22 -7.04
C GLN A 47 -7.15 13.87 -7.38
N LYS A 48 -7.80 13.75 -8.55
CA LYS A 48 -8.36 12.46 -8.99
C LYS A 48 -7.29 11.38 -9.15
N LEU A 49 -6.10 11.72 -9.63
CA LEU A 49 -4.97 10.77 -9.70
C LEU A 49 -4.49 10.34 -8.32
N ALA A 50 -4.34 11.28 -7.38
CA ALA A 50 -3.98 10.95 -6.00
C ALA A 50 -5.04 10.08 -5.30
N LEU A 51 -6.33 10.36 -5.53
CA LEU A 51 -7.42 9.51 -5.05
C LEU A 51 -7.42 8.14 -5.73
N ALA A 52 -7.11 8.05 -7.02
CA ALA A 52 -6.98 6.77 -7.72
C ALA A 52 -5.84 5.92 -7.17
N GLU A 53 -4.72 6.54 -6.79
CA GLU A 53 -3.60 5.85 -6.14
C GLU A 53 -3.99 5.33 -4.75
N ARG A 54 -4.73 6.13 -3.96
CA ARG A 54 -5.19 5.74 -2.62
C ARG A 54 -6.26 4.65 -2.66
N ASP A 55 -7.28 4.84 -3.50
CA ASP A 55 -8.51 4.03 -3.51
C ASP A 55 -8.42 2.84 -4.49
N GLY A 56 -7.52 2.89 -5.48
CA GLY A 56 -7.34 1.86 -6.51
C GLY A 56 -8.53 1.70 -7.48
N GLY A 57 -9.66 2.35 -7.22
CA GLY A 57 -10.91 2.28 -7.96
C GLY A 57 -12.07 2.72 -7.08
N CYS A 58 -13.24 2.11 -7.25
CA CYS A 58 -14.36 2.37 -6.36
C CYS A 58 -14.01 1.89 -4.95
N ALA A 59 -13.94 2.83 -4.01
CA ALA A 59 -13.55 2.56 -2.62
C ALA A 59 -14.62 1.76 -1.84
N PHE A 60 -15.85 1.66 -2.34
CA PHE A 60 -16.92 0.96 -1.63
C PHE A 60 -16.57 -0.51 -1.36
N PRO A 61 -16.84 -1.06 -0.15
CA PRO A 61 -16.50 -2.43 0.20
C PRO A 61 -17.07 -3.46 -0.79
N GLY A 62 -16.24 -4.36 -1.29
CA GLY A 62 -16.61 -5.39 -2.27
C GLY A 62 -16.69 -4.94 -3.73
N CYS A 63 -16.60 -3.64 -4.06
CA CYS A 63 -16.63 -3.18 -5.44
C CYS A 63 -15.29 -3.35 -6.17
N THR A 64 -15.33 -3.78 -7.43
CA THR A 64 -14.14 -4.00 -8.27
C THR A 64 -14.03 -3.08 -9.49
N ARG A 65 -14.85 -2.03 -9.55
CA ARG A 65 -14.80 -1.07 -10.67
C ARG A 65 -13.50 -0.24 -10.64
N PRO A 66 -12.72 -0.21 -11.73
CA PRO A 66 -11.48 0.54 -11.77
C PRO A 66 -11.70 2.06 -11.78
N PRO A 67 -10.65 2.88 -11.53
CA PRO A 67 -10.76 4.33 -11.36
C PRO A 67 -11.43 5.05 -12.54
N GLN A 68 -11.26 4.55 -13.77
CA GLN A 68 -11.87 5.12 -14.98
C GLN A 68 -13.41 5.10 -14.98
N PHE A 69 -14.05 4.28 -14.14
CA PHE A 69 -15.51 4.27 -13.96
C PHE A 69 -15.95 4.97 -12.66
N CYS A 70 -15.06 5.75 -12.05
CA CYS A 70 -15.30 6.37 -10.75
C CYS A 70 -15.22 7.89 -10.83
N ASP A 71 -16.09 8.53 -10.06
CA ASP A 71 -16.09 9.95 -9.79
C ASP A 71 -15.56 10.21 -8.39
N ALA A 72 -14.96 11.39 -8.20
CA ALA A 72 -14.56 11.86 -6.87
C ALA A 72 -15.78 12.44 -6.14
N HIS A 73 -16.12 11.85 -5.00
CA HIS A 73 -17.20 12.22 -4.11
C HIS A 73 -16.64 12.96 -2.89
N HIS A 74 -17.30 14.04 -2.46
CA HIS A 74 -16.98 14.73 -1.22
C HIS A 74 -17.57 13.99 -0.01
N ILE A 75 -16.74 13.55 0.92
CA ILE A 75 -17.18 12.89 2.18
C ILE A 75 -18.05 13.85 3.00
N ARG A 76 -17.51 15.02 3.32
CA ARG A 76 -18.27 16.19 3.76
C ARG A 76 -18.75 16.90 2.50
N TRP A 77 -20.04 16.82 2.23
CA TRP A 77 -20.64 17.33 1.01
C TRP A 77 -20.38 18.83 0.82
N TRP A 78 -20.17 19.22 -0.43
CA TRP A 78 -19.84 20.60 -0.81
C TRP A 78 -20.89 21.62 -0.33
N GLU A 79 -22.16 21.44 -0.71
CA GLU A 79 -23.25 22.36 -0.31
C GLU A 79 -23.69 22.08 1.13
N ARG A 80 -24.15 20.86 1.41
CA ARG A 80 -24.78 20.51 2.69
C ARG A 80 -23.87 20.70 3.91
N HIS A 81 -22.59 20.39 3.80
CA HIS A 81 -21.65 20.41 4.93
C HIS A 81 -20.58 21.50 4.80
N HIS A 82 -20.69 22.39 3.81
CA HIS A 82 -19.65 23.33 3.44
C HIS A 82 -18.27 22.68 3.20
N GLY A 83 -18.26 21.43 2.73
CA GLY A 83 -17.03 20.65 2.57
C GLY A 83 -16.06 21.21 1.54
N ARG A 84 -14.77 20.90 1.75
CA ARG A 84 -13.65 21.40 0.95
C ARG A 84 -13.25 20.41 -0.14
N THR A 85 -12.74 20.90 -1.26
CA THR A 85 -12.14 20.10 -2.32
C THR A 85 -10.66 19.86 -1.98
N ASP A 86 -10.45 19.04 -0.96
CA ASP A 86 -9.16 18.64 -0.40
C ASP A 86 -9.06 17.11 -0.43
N LEU A 87 -7.86 16.53 -0.50
CA LEU A 87 -7.71 15.07 -0.64
C LEU A 87 -8.30 14.28 0.53
N ALA A 88 -8.18 14.82 1.74
CA ALA A 88 -8.75 14.23 2.94
C ALA A 88 -10.29 14.15 2.89
N ASN A 89 -10.94 14.98 2.07
CA ASN A 89 -12.39 15.01 1.91
C ASN A 89 -12.88 14.35 0.61
N GLY A 90 -11.99 13.80 -0.21
CA GLY A 90 -12.34 13.11 -1.45
C GLY A 90 -12.32 11.60 -1.31
N VAL A 91 -13.17 10.90 -2.07
CA VAL A 91 -13.15 9.43 -2.25
C VAL A 91 -13.65 9.06 -3.63
N LEU A 92 -13.06 8.04 -4.28
CA LEU A 92 -13.55 7.53 -5.56
C LEU A 92 -14.70 6.56 -5.38
N LEU A 93 -15.80 6.81 -6.11
CA LEU A 93 -16.96 5.94 -6.17
C LEU A 93 -17.44 5.78 -7.60
N CYS A 94 -17.80 4.55 -7.99
CA CYS A 94 -18.48 4.34 -9.25
C CYS A 94 -19.88 4.94 -9.24
N SER A 95 -20.46 5.22 -10.41
CA SER A 95 -21.79 5.84 -10.53
C SER A 95 -22.87 5.20 -9.63
N TYR A 96 -22.92 3.86 -9.54
CA TYR A 96 -23.85 3.17 -8.65
C TYR A 96 -23.64 3.52 -7.16
N HIS A 97 -22.43 3.34 -6.64
CA HIS A 97 -22.16 3.60 -5.22
C HIS A 97 -22.17 5.10 -4.91
N HIS A 98 -21.81 5.95 -5.86
CA HIS A 98 -21.93 7.39 -5.70
C HIS A 98 -23.39 7.77 -5.40
N HIS A 99 -24.35 7.27 -6.18
CA HIS A 99 -25.78 7.52 -5.92
C HIS A 99 -26.31 6.80 -4.68
N LEU A 100 -25.84 5.58 -4.39
CA LEU A 100 -26.21 4.85 -3.17
C LEU A 100 -25.89 5.68 -1.92
N LEU A 101 -24.68 6.24 -1.86
CA LEU A 101 -24.24 7.02 -0.70
C LEU A 101 -25.01 8.34 -0.54
N HIS A 102 -25.44 8.95 -1.64
CA HIS A 102 -26.33 10.13 -1.58
C HIS A 102 -27.71 9.82 -0.99
N ARG A 103 -28.19 8.57 -1.10
CA ARG A 103 -29.56 8.18 -0.74
C ARG A 103 -29.64 7.53 0.64
N GLU A 104 -28.71 6.64 0.96
CA GLU A 104 -28.90 5.67 2.04
C GLU A 104 -28.21 6.05 3.37
N GLY A 105 -27.55 7.21 3.46
CA GLY A 105 -26.99 7.70 4.72
C GLY A 105 -25.77 6.93 5.23
N TRP A 106 -24.95 6.41 4.34
CA TRP A 106 -23.64 5.85 4.69
C TRP A 106 -22.69 6.93 5.20
N VAL A 107 -21.89 6.57 6.21
CA VAL A 107 -20.80 7.43 6.71
C VAL A 107 -19.48 6.91 6.16
N ILE A 108 -18.60 7.83 5.77
CA ILE A 108 -17.27 7.52 5.24
C ILE A 108 -16.24 8.23 6.12
N ASP A 109 -15.22 7.49 6.54
CA ASP A 109 -14.06 8.02 7.25
C ASP A 109 -12.77 7.68 6.50
N VAL A 110 -11.76 8.54 6.63
CA VAL A 110 -10.41 8.27 6.11
C VAL A 110 -9.44 8.27 7.29
N ILE A 111 -8.90 7.09 7.61
CA ILE A 111 -7.99 6.87 8.74
C ILE A 111 -6.72 6.24 8.16
N ASP A 112 -5.56 6.82 8.46
CA ASP A 112 -4.25 6.36 7.96
C ASP A 112 -4.23 6.13 6.44
N ASN A 113 -4.80 7.09 5.71
CA ASN A 113 -4.93 7.06 4.24
C ASN A 113 -5.76 5.87 3.71
N ARG A 114 -6.64 5.29 4.53
CA ARG A 114 -7.58 4.23 4.15
C ARG A 114 -9.01 4.66 4.39
N THR A 115 -9.89 4.30 3.46
CA THR A 115 -11.31 4.57 3.55
C THR A 115 -12.00 3.51 4.40
N TRP A 116 -12.97 3.94 5.20
CA TRP A 116 -13.85 3.10 6.01
C TRP A 116 -15.30 3.53 5.74
N PHE A 117 -16.19 2.55 5.65
CA PHE A 117 -17.59 2.75 5.34
C PHE A 117 -18.46 2.18 6.45
N THR A 118 -19.21 3.05 7.10
CA THR A 118 -20.16 2.68 8.14
C THR A 118 -21.56 2.65 7.53
N PRO A 119 -22.21 1.46 7.48
CA PRO A 119 -23.56 1.33 6.95
C PRO A 119 -24.60 2.05 7.83
N PRO A 120 -25.73 2.46 7.25
CA PRO A 120 -26.90 2.88 8.03
C PRO A 120 -27.49 1.70 8.81
N ALA A 121 -28.21 1.99 9.90
CA ALA A 121 -28.78 0.98 10.80
C ALA A 121 -29.71 -0.05 10.11
N HIS A 122 -30.36 0.33 9.01
CA HIS A 122 -31.22 -0.58 8.24
C HIS A 122 -30.43 -1.60 7.40
N VAL A 123 -29.14 -1.34 7.11
CA VAL A 123 -28.24 -2.29 6.42
C VAL A 123 -27.48 -3.15 7.43
N ASP A 124 -27.02 -2.57 8.53
CA ASP A 124 -26.44 -3.29 9.67
C ASP A 124 -26.86 -2.57 10.96
N PRO A 125 -27.71 -3.16 11.82
CA PRO A 125 -28.16 -2.52 13.05
C PRO A 125 -27.03 -2.14 14.00
N ALA A 126 -25.90 -2.86 13.96
CA ALA A 126 -24.72 -2.55 14.76
C ALA A 126 -23.81 -1.51 14.09
N GLN A 127 -24.13 -1.05 12.88
CA GLN A 127 -23.39 -0.07 12.09
C GLN A 127 -21.88 -0.32 12.09
N ARG A 128 -21.48 -1.58 11.90
CA ARG A 128 -20.07 -1.98 11.96
C ARG A 128 -19.29 -1.38 10.79
N PRO A 129 -18.22 -0.61 11.03
CA PRO A 129 -17.39 -0.06 9.97
C PRO A 129 -16.76 -1.16 9.11
N ARG A 130 -16.76 -0.95 7.80
CA ARG A 130 -16.21 -1.87 6.80
C ARG A 130 -15.02 -1.20 6.12
N PRO A 131 -13.87 -1.87 5.99
CA PRO A 131 -12.76 -1.31 5.24
C PRO A 131 -13.17 -1.13 3.78
N GLY A 132 -12.84 0.03 3.21
CA GLY A 132 -13.00 0.29 1.80
C GLY A 132 -12.10 -0.61 0.96
N ASN A 133 -12.53 -0.85 -0.27
CA ASN A 133 -11.74 -1.59 -1.23
C ASN A 133 -10.56 -0.76 -1.71
N ASN A 134 -9.41 -1.41 -1.81
CA ASN A 134 -8.27 -0.90 -2.57
C ASN A 134 -7.98 -1.93 -3.67
N LEU A 135 -8.43 -1.66 -4.90
CA LEU A 135 -8.27 -2.62 -6.00
C LEU A 135 -6.80 -2.88 -6.33
N ARG A 136 -5.91 -1.90 -6.14
CA ARG A 136 -4.47 -2.11 -6.26
C ARG A 136 -4.01 -3.14 -5.23
N ARG A 137 -4.50 -3.10 -3.99
CA ARG A 137 -4.23 -4.15 -2.98
C ARG A 137 -4.84 -5.51 -3.33
N ILE A 138 -6.03 -5.54 -3.94
CA ILE A 138 -6.73 -6.80 -4.29
C ILE A 138 -6.09 -7.47 -5.51
N LEU A 139 -5.81 -6.69 -6.56
CA LEU A 139 -5.37 -7.18 -7.88
C LEU A 139 -3.84 -7.22 -8.00
N LEU A 140 -3.13 -6.30 -7.34
CA LEU A 140 -1.65 -6.25 -7.34
C LEU A 140 -1.06 -6.80 -6.04
N ARG A 141 -1.82 -7.66 -5.33
CA ARG A 141 -1.24 -8.48 -4.25
C ARG A 141 -0.05 -9.23 -4.87
N PRO A 142 1.18 -9.05 -4.35
CA PRO A 142 2.30 -9.76 -4.92
C PRO A 142 2.00 -11.26 -4.83
N VAL A 143 2.07 -11.95 -5.97
CA VAL A 143 2.31 -13.38 -5.96
C VAL A 143 3.68 -13.51 -5.33
N VAL A 144 3.72 -13.73 -4.02
CA VAL A 144 4.94 -14.23 -3.39
C VAL A 144 5.22 -15.55 -4.13
N PRO A 145 6.34 -15.69 -4.86
CA PRO A 145 6.74 -17.02 -5.27
C PRO A 145 6.84 -17.83 -3.99
N ARG A 146 6.17 -18.99 -3.95
CA ARG A 146 6.36 -19.93 -2.84
C ARG A 146 7.87 -20.12 -2.71
N ALA A 147 8.42 -19.82 -1.53
CA ALA A 147 9.80 -20.16 -1.24
C ALA A 147 9.98 -21.62 -1.61
N GLU A 148 10.88 -21.89 -2.55
CA GLU A 148 11.35 -23.24 -2.80
C GLU A 148 11.88 -23.77 -1.46
N GLU A 149 11.28 -24.86 -0.99
CA GLU A 149 11.76 -25.58 0.17
C GLU A 149 13.20 -26.01 -0.13
N ASN A 150 14.12 -25.56 0.73
CA ASN A 150 15.52 -25.95 0.69
C ASN A 150 15.61 -27.47 0.85
N ASP A 151 15.92 -28.19 -0.23
CA ASP A 151 16.51 -29.53 -0.11
C ASP A 151 18.01 -29.36 0.12
N ALA A 152 18.33 -29.03 1.38
CA ALA A 152 19.68 -29.14 1.90
C ALA A 152 20.06 -30.62 1.88
N GLY A 153 20.77 -31.05 0.83
CA GLY A 153 21.45 -32.34 0.82
C GLY A 153 22.38 -32.44 2.04
N PRO A 154 22.36 -33.54 2.79
CA PRO A 154 23.23 -33.67 3.95
C PRO A 154 24.67 -33.87 3.49
N ALA A 155 25.56 -33.00 3.94
CA ALA A 155 27.00 -33.21 3.86
C ALA A 155 27.42 -34.28 4.90
N GLY A 156 27.72 -35.48 4.39
CA GLY A 156 28.81 -36.38 4.79
C GLY A 156 28.92 -36.91 6.23
N ALA A 157 28.95 -38.25 6.37
CA ALA A 157 29.86 -38.94 7.29
C ALA A 157 29.99 -40.44 6.97
N ALA A 158 31.19 -40.97 7.25
CA ALA A 158 31.59 -42.37 7.43
C ALA A 158 31.92 -43.20 6.18
N GLY A 159 33.22 -43.20 5.85
CA GLY A 159 33.87 -44.36 5.28
C GLY A 159 33.99 -45.47 6.33
N ALA A 160 33.68 -46.69 5.92
CA ALA A 160 34.00 -47.92 6.63
C ALA A 160 34.90 -48.76 5.74
N ALA A 161 35.98 -49.25 6.35
CA ALA A 161 37.05 -50.01 5.76
C ALA A 161 36.64 -51.46 5.46
N GLU A 162 37.15 -52.03 4.37
CA GLU A 162 37.43 -53.46 4.28
C GLU A 162 38.83 -53.66 3.66
N ALA A 163 39.77 -54.09 4.50
CA ALA A 163 40.98 -54.78 4.09
C ALA A 163 41.29 -55.83 5.16
N ALA A 164 40.93 -57.07 4.88
CA ALA A 164 41.42 -58.25 5.59
C ALA A 164 42.28 -59.05 4.60
N GLY A 165 43.58 -59.15 4.88
CA GLY A 165 44.55 -59.87 4.08
C GLY A 165 45.90 -59.88 4.79
N VAL A 166 46.06 -60.85 5.70
CA VAL A 166 47.23 -61.12 6.55
C VAL A 166 48.29 -61.91 5.77
N VAL A 167 49.53 -61.87 6.29
CA VAL A 167 50.80 -62.57 5.94
C VAL A 167 51.63 -61.91 4.83
N GLY A 168 52.94 -61.63 4.95
CA GLY A 168 53.99 -62.03 5.89
C GLY A 168 55.26 -62.37 5.10
N ALA A 169 56.43 -62.11 5.69
CA ALA A 169 57.80 -62.45 5.24
C ALA A 169 58.49 -61.45 4.27
N GLU A 170 59.56 -60.76 4.72
CA GLU A 170 60.99 -61.07 4.43
C GLU A 170 61.35 -60.73 2.97
N GLY A 171 62.34 -59.93 2.59
CA GLY A 171 63.58 -59.45 3.17
C GLY A 171 64.51 -59.15 1.97
N GLU A 172 65.49 -58.26 2.16
CA GLU A 172 66.79 -58.26 1.45
C GLU A 172 66.89 -57.70 0.00
N ARG A 173 67.40 -56.46 -0.06
CA ARG A 173 68.54 -55.92 -0.87
C ARG A 173 68.54 -55.85 -2.41
N ALA A 174 68.78 -54.61 -2.85
CA ALA A 174 69.88 -54.12 -3.71
C ALA A 174 70.07 -54.68 -5.13
N ALA A 175 69.92 -53.80 -6.12
CA ALA A 175 70.97 -53.31 -7.01
C ALA A 175 70.42 -52.17 -7.89
#